data_AF-G3A0G4-F1
#
_entry.id   AF-G3A0G4-F1
#
_cell.length_a   1.000
_cell.length_b   1.000
_cell.length_c   1.000
_cell.angle_alpha   90.00
_cell.angle_beta   90.00
_cell.angle_gamma   90.00
#
_symmetry.space_group_name_H-M   'P 1'
#
loop_
_entity.id
_entity.type
_entity.pdbx_description
1 polymer ?
#
loop_
_entity_poly.entity_id
_entity_poly.type
_entity_poly.pdbx_seq_one_letter_code
_entity_poly.pdbx_strand_id
1 'polypeptide(L)'
;MHESRLLLVMHWMEILAVFSFAVSGLAEARRHRLDAVGAFIVAFLTAFGGGTLRDLLLDRRPFYWVEHEQYLLALFVMSLFANRVIRLVSQLVSDRVLVVADAIGLGLFGVLGTQLALDAGVPVFVSVMMGVITAALGGLLRDVVCNEVPMLLRDNRPYATCAFLGCFLYVGLTHTSLQPSVSVVVATLAIVAGRLATLRWNITLPR
;
A
#
# COMPACT_ATOMS: atom_id res chain seq x y z
N MET A 1 -8.22 17.30 20.67
CA MET A 1 -9.05 17.36 19.44
C MET A 1 -8.24 17.10 18.16
N HIS A 2 -7.03 17.64 17.99
CA HIS A 2 -6.20 17.34 16.81
C HIS A 2 -5.71 15.88 16.76
N GLU A 3 -5.31 15.33 17.90
CA GLU A 3 -4.83 13.94 18.01
C GLU A 3 -5.92 12.91 17.68
N SER A 4 -7.13 13.10 18.19
CA SER A 4 -8.28 12.25 17.88
C SER A 4 -8.68 12.28 16.39
N ARG A 5 -8.50 13.42 15.71
CA ARG A 5 -8.72 13.51 14.25
C ARG A 5 -7.63 12.78 13.47
N LEU A 6 -6.38 12.84 13.92
CA LEU A 6 -5.25 12.15 13.31
C LEU A 6 -5.45 10.63 13.35
N LEU A 7 -5.77 10.08 14.52
CA LEU A 7 -6.02 8.65 14.72
C LEU A 7 -7.17 8.16 13.82
N LEU A 8 -8.26 8.93 13.73
CA LEU A 8 -9.38 8.60 12.86
C LEU A 8 -8.95 8.56 11.38
N VAL A 9 -8.19 9.55 10.92
CA VAL A 9 -7.68 9.59 9.53
C VAL A 9 -6.77 8.39 9.26
N MET A 10 -5.85 8.06 10.17
CA MET A 10 -4.94 6.93 10.02
C MET A 10 -5.68 5.60 9.98
N HIS A 11 -6.69 5.42 10.82
CA HIS A 11 -7.52 4.22 10.81
C HIS A 11 -8.22 4.02 9.46
N TRP A 12 -8.83 5.08 8.91
CA TRP A 12 -9.43 5.01 7.57
C TRP A 12 -8.40 4.77 6.47
N MET A 13 -7.21 5.37 6.59
CA MET A 13 -6.14 5.11 5.64
C MET A 13 -5.67 3.66 5.66
N GLU A 14 -5.56 3.05 6.84
CA GLU A 14 -5.21 1.64 6.96
C GLU A 14 -6.25 0.75 6.26
N ILE A 15 -7.54 0.99 6.53
CA ILE A 15 -8.64 0.28 5.85
C ILE A 15 -8.55 0.43 4.33
N LEU A 16 -8.40 1.67 3.86
CA LEU A 16 -8.29 1.96 2.43
C LEU A 16 -7.02 1.35 1.80
N ALA A 17 -5.92 1.28 2.55
CA ALA A 17 -4.66 0.70 2.07
C ALA A 17 -4.80 -0.81 1.93
N VAL A 18 -5.32 -1.49 2.97
CA VAL A 18 -5.63 -2.91 2.95
C VAL A 18 -6.57 -3.24 1.81
N PHE A 19 -7.65 -2.48 1.65
CA PHE A 19 -8.61 -2.68 0.56
C PHE A 19 -7.98 -2.48 -0.83
N SER A 20 -7.19 -1.42 -1.01
CA SER A 20 -6.54 -1.13 -2.30
C SER A 20 -5.54 -2.23 -2.69
N PHE A 21 -4.72 -2.69 -1.75
CA PHE A 21 -3.80 -3.79 -2.00
C PHE A 21 -4.50 -5.15 -2.16
N ALA A 22 -5.60 -5.39 -1.44
CA ALA A 22 -6.42 -6.58 -1.62
C ALA A 22 -7.01 -6.64 -3.04
N VAL A 23 -7.55 -5.52 -3.54
CA VAL A 23 -8.04 -5.39 -4.91
C VAL A 23 -6.92 -5.61 -5.92
N SER A 24 -5.75 -5.03 -5.67
CA SER A 24 -4.57 -5.20 -6.51
C SER A 24 -4.12 -6.67 -6.59
N GLY A 25 -4.05 -7.36 -5.44
CA GLY A 25 -3.70 -8.78 -5.37
C GLY A 25 -4.75 -9.70 -6.00
N LEU A 26 -6.06 -9.43 -5.80
CA LEU A 26 -7.14 -10.15 -6.49
C LEU A 26 -7.07 -9.98 -8.01
N ALA A 27 -6.73 -8.78 -8.48
CA ALA A 27 -6.56 -8.50 -9.90
C ALA A 27 -5.39 -9.29 -10.50
N GLU A 28 -4.26 -9.38 -9.79
CA GLU A 28 -3.12 -10.18 -10.26
C GLU A 28 -3.42 -11.69 -10.21
N ALA A 29 -4.05 -12.17 -9.13
CA ALA A 29 -4.48 -13.57 -9.05
C ALA A 29 -5.40 -13.98 -10.21
N ARG A 30 -6.29 -13.07 -10.64
CA ARG A 30 -7.11 -13.25 -11.83
C ARG A 30 -6.27 -13.38 -13.09
N ARG A 31 -5.29 -12.49 -13.29
CA ARG A 31 -4.43 -12.46 -14.47
C ARG A 31 -3.72 -13.81 -14.66
N HIS A 32 -3.34 -14.44 -13.54
CA HIS A 32 -2.74 -15.77 -13.49
C HIS A 32 -3.76 -16.92 -13.39
N ARG A 33 -5.08 -16.65 -13.49
CA ARG A 33 -6.17 -17.62 -13.44
C ARG A 33 -6.13 -18.53 -12.21
N LEU A 34 -5.72 -17.98 -11.06
CA LEU A 34 -5.68 -18.71 -9.80
C LEU A 34 -7.10 -19.04 -9.31
N ASP A 35 -7.21 -20.11 -8.51
CA ASP A 35 -8.45 -20.48 -7.84
C ASP A 35 -8.72 -19.58 -6.61
N ALA A 36 -9.79 -19.86 -5.86
CA ALA A 36 -10.15 -19.04 -4.70
C ALA A 36 -9.06 -19.03 -3.62
N VAL A 37 -8.35 -20.15 -3.45
CA VAL A 37 -7.25 -20.28 -2.47
C VAL A 37 -6.06 -19.44 -2.92
N GLY A 38 -5.65 -19.57 -4.19
CA GLY A 38 -4.57 -18.75 -4.75
C GLY A 38 -4.91 -17.25 -4.70
N ALA A 39 -6.15 -16.87 -5.03
CA ALA A 39 -6.60 -15.48 -4.93
C ALA A 39 -6.56 -14.94 -3.50
N PHE A 40 -6.93 -15.77 -2.51
CA PHE A 40 -6.78 -15.42 -1.10
C PHE A 40 -5.32 -15.20 -0.71
N ILE A 41 -4.43 -16.14 -1.04
CA ILE A 41 -3.00 -16.06 -0.68
C ILE A 41 -2.37 -14.81 -1.30
N VAL A 42 -2.57 -14.57 -2.60
CA VAL A 42 -2.00 -13.40 -3.27
C VAL A 42 -2.52 -12.09 -2.65
N ALA A 43 -3.83 -11.97 -2.45
CA ALA A 43 -4.38 -10.75 -1.86
C ALA A 43 -3.98 -10.57 -0.39
N PHE A 44 -3.87 -11.65 0.38
CA PHE A 44 -3.38 -11.61 1.75
C PHE A 44 -1.94 -11.09 1.79
N LEU A 45 -1.05 -11.67 0.99
CA LEU A 45 0.35 -11.23 0.92
C LEU A 45 0.47 -9.77 0.47
N THR A 46 -0.36 -9.37 -0.50
CA THR A 46 -0.36 -8.00 -1.02
C THR A 46 -0.85 -7.01 0.04
N ALA A 47 -1.95 -7.31 0.72
CA ALA A 47 -2.60 -6.40 1.67
C ALA A 47 -1.93 -6.35 3.04
N PHE A 48 -1.43 -7.49 3.53
CA PHE A 48 -0.91 -7.64 4.89
C PHE A 48 0.61 -7.79 4.97
N GLY A 49 1.29 -8.17 3.88
CA GLY A 49 2.72 -8.46 3.91
C GLY A 49 3.57 -7.27 4.32
N GLY A 50 3.32 -6.10 3.73
CA GLY A 50 4.03 -4.86 4.04
C GLY A 50 3.88 -4.41 5.50
N GLY A 51 2.63 -4.33 5.98
CA GLY A 51 2.33 -3.98 7.36
C GLY A 51 2.87 -5.01 8.37
N THR A 52 2.86 -6.30 8.02
CA THR A 52 3.43 -7.35 8.88
C THR A 52 4.94 -7.22 9.02
N LEU A 53 5.67 -6.95 7.92
CA LEU A 53 7.11 -6.72 8.02
C LEU A 53 7.41 -5.45 8.83
N ARG A 54 6.66 -4.36 8.61
CA ARG A 54 6.76 -3.14 9.42
C ARG A 54 6.58 -3.44 10.91
N ASP A 55 5.50 -4.12 11.27
CA ASP A 55 5.19 -4.43 12.67
C ASP A 55 6.27 -5.33 13.27
N LEU A 56 6.80 -6.29 12.51
CA LEU A 56 7.92 -7.13 12.95
C LEU A 56 9.20 -6.30 13.20
N LEU A 57 9.53 -5.38 12.29
CA LEU A 57 10.73 -4.54 12.41
C LEU A 57 10.62 -3.48 13.51
N LEU A 58 9.41 -3.04 13.83
CA LEU A 58 9.12 -2.07 14.91
C LEU A 58 8.76 -2.75 16.24
N ASP A 59 8.86 -4.08 16.33
CA ASP A 59 8.43 -4.91 17.47
C ASP A 59 7.01 -4.60 17.98
N ARG A 60 6.09 -4.36 17.04
CA ARG A 60 4.68 -4.08 17.31
C ARG A 60 3.90 -5.39 17.33
N ARG A 61 3.34 -5.72 18.50
CA ARG A 61 2.52 -6.92 18.70
C ARG A 61 1.25 -6.58 19.50
N PRO A 62 0.10 -7.24 19.22
CA PRO A 62 -0.12 -8.19 18.11
C PRO A 62 -0.01 -7.50 16.74
N PHE A 63 0.16 -8.28 15.67
CA PHE A 63 0.17 -7.70 14.31
C PHE A 63 -1.17 -7.04 14.00
N TYR A 64 -1.17 -5.96 13.23
CA TYR A 64 -2.38 -5.15 13.04
C TYR A 64 -3.59 -5.94 12.51
N TRP A 65 -3.37 -6.95 11.66
CA TRP A 65 -4.44 -7.80 11.11
C TRP A 65 -4.91 -8.90 12.06
N VAL A 66 -4.13 -9.19 13.10
CA VAL A 66 -4.55 -10.06 14.22
C VAL A 66 -5.39 -9.23 15.20
N GLU A 67 -4.99 -7.99 15.47
CA GLU A 67 -5.76 -7.05 16.28
C GLU A 67 -7.11 -6.71 15.63
N HIS A 68 -7.11 -6.53 14.31
CA HIS A 68 -8.28 -6.17 13.52
C HIS A 68 -8.72 -7.33 12.61
N GLU A 69 -9.13 -8.45 13.21
CA GLU A 69 -9.54 -9.68 12.49
C GLU A 69 -10.59 -9.44 11.39
N GLN A 70 -11.42 -8.40 11.55
CA GLN A 70 -12.39 -7.95 10.55
C GLN A 70 -11.79 -7.67 9.16
N TYR A 71 -10.54 -7.21 9.09
CA TYR A 71 -9.85 -6.99 7.81
C TYR A 71 -9.56 -8.32 7.12
N LEU A 72 -9.12 -9.31 7.89
CA LEU A 72 -8.83 -10.65 7.39
C LEU A 72 -10.13 -11.36 6.96
N LEU A 73 -11.19 -11.25 7.76
CA LEU A 73 -12.51 -11.79 7.42
C LEU A 73 -13.07 -11.16 6.15
N ALA A 74 -12.96 -9.84 6.00
CA ALA A 74 -13.38 -9.14 4.78
C ALA A 74 -12.58 -9.64 3.56
N LEU A 75 -11.26 -9.78 3.68
CA LEU A 75 -10.43 -10.31 2.61
C LEU A 75 -10.82 -11.75 2.25
N PHE A 76 -11.04 -12.62 3.24
CA PHE A 76 -11.48 -14.00 3.04
C PHE A 76 -12.80 -14.08 2.27
N VAL A 77 -13.79 -13.27 2.68
CA VAL A 77 -15.09 -13.17 1.98
C VAL A 77 -14.89 -12.66 0.55
N MET A 78 -14.10 -11.60 0.35
CA MET A 78 -13.81 -11.08 -0.99
C MET A 78 -13.14 -12.14 -1.88
N SER A 79 -12.20 -12.94 -1.36
CA SER A 79 -11.53 -14.01 -2.10
C SER A 79 -12.45 -15.16 -2.45
N LEU A 80 -13.40 -15.53 -1.57
CA LEU A 80 -14.39 -16.56 -1.85
C LEU A 80 -15.33 -16.14 -3.00
N PHE A 81 -15.74 -14.87 -3.00
CA PHE A 81 -16.56 -14.29 -4.05
C PHE A 81 -15.76 -13.76 -5.23
N ALA A 82 -14.42 -13.80 -5.17
CA ALA A 82 -13.54 -13.24 -6.19
C ALA A 82 -13.93 -13.80 -7.55
N ASN A 83 -14.03 -15.12 -7.71
CA ASN A 83 -14.41 -15.74 -8.99
C ASN A 83 -15.79 -15.32 -9.53
N ARG A 84 -16.74 -14.89 -8.68
CA ARG A 84 -18.06 -14.39 -9.14
C ARG A 84 -17.98 -12.89 -9.48
N VAL A 85 -17.41 -12.09 -8.58
CA VAL A 85 -17.22 -10.64 -8.75
C VAL A 85 -16.33 -10.34 -9.95
N ILE A 86 -15.22 -11.07 -10.09
CA ILE A 86 -14.28 -11.00 -11.21
C ILE A 86 -14.97 -11.38 -12.52
N ARG A 87 -15.84 -12.40 -12.55
CA ARG A 87 -16.61 -12.73 -13.76
C ARG A 87 -17.59 -11.63 -14.15
N LEU A 88 -18.30 -11.06 -13.17
CA LEU A 88 -19.23 -9.93 -13.37
C LEU A 88 -18.52 -8.65 -13.83
N VAL A 89 -17.33 -8.37 -13.30
CA VAL A 89 -16.53 -7.17 -13.57
C VAL A 89 -15.49 -7.44 -14.69
N SER A 90 -15.65 -8.53 -15.45
CA SER A 90 -14.63 -9.02 -16.41
C SER A 90 -14.25 -8.04 -17.52
N GLN A 91 -15.11 -7.08 -17.84
CA GLN A 91 -14.82 -6.02 -18.80
C GLN A 91 -14.08 -4.82 -18.19
N LEU A 92 -13.99 -4.74 -16.85
CA LEU A 92 -13.47 -3.59 -16.09
C LEU A 92 -12.17 -3.88 -15.32
N VAL A 93 -11.86 -5.14 -15.00
CA VAL A 93 -10.57 -5.52 -14.36
C VAL A 93 -9.45 -5.53 -15.41
N SER A 94 -9.01 -4.34 -15.79
CA SER A 94 -7.86 -4.06 -16.66
C SER A 94 -6.59 -3.92 -15.82
N ASP A 95 -5.41 -4.06 -16.43
CA ASP A 95 -4.10 -3.70 -15.85
C ASP A 95 -4.12 -2.33 -15.16
N ARG A 96 -4.97 -1.40 -15.63
CA ARG A 96 -5.18 -0.09 -15.01
C ARG A 96 -5.69 -0.18 -13.58
N VAL A 97 -6.59 -1.11 -13.25
CA VAL A 97 -7.14 -1.27 -11.89
C VAL A 97 -6.06 -1.70 -10.93
N LEU A 98 -5.24 -2.68 -11.33
CA LEU A 98 -4.10 -3.14 -10.52
C LEU A 98 -3.17 -1.99 -10.19
N VAL A 99 -2.76 -1.25 -11.22
CA VAL A 99 -1.77 -0.18 -11.10
C VAL A 99 -2.32 1.01 -10.30
N VAL A 100 -3.59 1.37 -10.46
CA VAL A 100 -4.22 2.47 -9.70
C VAL A 100 -4.42 2.06 -8.25
N ALA A 101 -4.93 0.86 -7.98
CA ALA A 101 -5.11 0.36 -6.63
C ALA A 101 -3.77 0.23 -5.90
N ASP A 102 -2.74 -0.24 -6.59
CA ASP A 102 -1.37 -0.31 -6.07
C ASP A 102 -0.81 1.10 -5.77
N ALA A 103 -1.00 2.08 -6.66
CA ALA A 103 -0.57 3.45 -6.42
C ALA A 103 -1.25 4.09 -5.19
N ILE A 104 -2.54 3.81 -4.98
CA ILE A 104 -3.29 4.24 -3.80
C ILE A 104 -2.72 3.58 -2.54
N GLY A 105 -2.53 2.26 -2.56
CA GLY A 105 -1.91 1.52 -1.46
C GLY A 105 -0.50 2.03 -1.12
N LEU A 106 0.30 2.33 -2.15
CA LEU A 106 1.66 2.87 -2.04
C LEU A 106 1.67 4.20 -1.26
N GLY A 107 0.74 5.10 -1.58
CA GLY A 107 0.63 6.38 -0.87
C GLY A 107 0.19 6.22 0.58
N LEU A 108 -0.85 5.42 0.81
CA LEU A 108 -1.44 5.24 2.13
C LEU A 108 -0.47 4.54 3.09
N PHE A 109 0.08 3.38 2.71
CA PHE A 109 1.04 2.66 3.55
C PHE A 109 2.40 3.35 3.63
N GLY A 110 2.79 4.14 2.63
CA GLY A 110 4.02 4.91 2.67
C GLY A 110 4.01 5.91 3.82
N VAL A 111 2.97 6.74 3.86
CA VAL A 111 2.81 7.75 4.92
C VAL A 111 2.51 7.10 6.27
N LEU A 112 1.63 6.10 6.31
CA LEU A 112 1.26 5.42 7.55
C LEU A 112 2.45 4.66 8.17
N GLY A 113 3.26 3.97 7.36
CA GLY A 113 4.49 3.33 7.81
C GLY A 113 5.55 4.32 8.29
N THR A 114 5.68 5.47 7.60
CA THR A 114 6.58 6.54 8.03
C THR A 114 6.16 7.11 9.37
N GLN A 115 4.88 7.42 9.55
CA GLN A 115 4.35 7.93 10.81
C GLN A 115 4.60 6.94 11.94
N LEU A 116 4.22 5.68 11.78
CA LEU A 116 4.36 4.69 12.86
C LEU A 116 5.81 4.48 13.28
N ALA A 117 6.75 4.60 12.34
CA ALA A 117 8.17 4.56 12.64
C ALA A 117 8.64 5.82 13.41
N LEU A 118 8.18 7.01 13.01
CA LEU A 118 8.46 8.24 13.76
C LEU A 118 7.92 8.18 15.19
N ASP A 119 6.68 7.68 15.36
CA ASP A 119 6.05 7.51 16.68
C ASP A 119 6.79 6.47 17.54
N ALA A 120 7.46 5.49 16.91
CA ALA A 120 8.33 4.53 17.56
C ALA A 120 9.73 5.09 17.90
N GLY A 121 9.99 6.37 17.66
CA GLY A 121 11.28 7.01 17.94
C GLY A 121 12.39 6.62 16.98
N VAL A 122 12.06 6.03 15.83
CA VAL A 122 13.03 5.63 14.81
C VAL A 122 13.61 6.90 14.13
N PRO A 123 14.93 6.95 13.84
CA PRO A 123 15.53 8.10 13.18
C PRO A 123 14.85 8.45 11.85
N VAL A 124 14.74 9.74 11.56
CA VAL A 124 13.95 10.30 10.45
C VAL A 124 14.16 9.57 9.12
N PHE A 125 15.41 9.40 8.69
CA PHE A 125 15.71 8.74 7.41
C PHE A 125 15.25 7.27 7.40
N VAL A 126 15.43 6.57 8.51
CA VAL A 126 15.01 5.17 8.66
C VAL A 126 13.48 5.07 8.71
N SER A 127 12.79 6.04 9.29
CA SER A 127 11.32 6.11 9.26
C SER A 127 10.78 6.29 7.85
N VAL A 128 11.41 7.13 7.03
CA VAL A 128 11.07 7.28 5.61
C VAL A 128 11.30 5.96 4.86
N MET A 129 12.43 5.29 5.08
CA MET A 129 12.70 3.97 4.49
C MET A 129 11.68 2.92 4.94
N MET A 130 11.29 2.94 6.22
CA MET A 130 10.27 2.04 6.75
C MET A 130 8.93 2.24 6.01
N GLY A 131 8.53 3.50 5.77
CA GLY A 131 7.37 3.81 4.95
C GLY A 131 7.46 3.24 3.54
N VAL A 132 8.58 3.47 2.85
CA VAL A 132 8.81 2.94 1.49
C VAL A 132 8.74 1.42 1.45
N ILE A 133 9.38 0.74 2.41
CA ILE A 133 9.39 -0.72 2.51
C ILE A 133 7.98 -1.25 2.80
N THR A 134 7.28 -0.67 3.78
CA THR A 134 5.90 -1.04 4.13
C THR A 134 4.99 -0.98 2.90
N ALA A 135 5.13 0.08 2.11
CA ALA A 135 4.29 0.31 0.95
C ALA A 135 4.66 -0.57 -0.25
N ALA A 136 5.95 -0.74 -0.53
CA ALA A 136 6.41 -1.47 -1.72
C ALA A 136 6.40 -3.00 -1.53
N LEU A 137 6.56 -3.49 -0.31
CA LEU A 137 6.69 -4.93 -0.06
C LEU A 137 5.42 -5.70 -0.42
N GLY A 138 4.23 -5.14 -0.22
CA GLY A 138 2.97 -5.78 -0.60
C GLY A 138 2.93 -6.12 -2.10
N GLY A 139 3.19 -5.12 -2.95
CA GLY A 139 3.30 -5.31 -4.40
C GLY A 139 4.46 -6.24 -4.79
N LEU A 140 5.58 -6.19 -4.08
CA LEU A 140 6.71 -7.08 -4.33
C LEU A 140 6.36 -8.55 -4.05
N LEU A 141 5.73 -8.84 -2.90
CA LEU A 141 5.32 -10.20 -2.55
C LEU A 141 4.27 -10.75 -3.53
N ARG A 142 3.32 -9.90 -3.95
CA ARG A 142 2.33 -10.20 -5.00
C ARG A 142 3.01 -10.66 -6.29
N ASP A 143 3.96 -9.88 -6.77
CA ASP A 143 4.60 -10.15 -8.05
C ASP A 143 5.48 -11.41 -7.97
N VAL A 144 6.25 -11.57 -6.88
CA VAL A 144 7.11 -12.75 -6.66
C VAL A 144 6.30 -14.05 -6.60
N VAL A 145 5.19 -14.07 -5.85
CA VAL A 145 4.38 -15.30 -5.72
C VAL A 145 3.68 -15.66 -7.04
N CYS A 146 3.38 -14.66 -7.88
CA CYS A 146 2.86 -14.85 -9.24
C CYS A 146 3.95 -15.15 -10.28
N ASN A 147 5.22 -15.27 -9.85
CA ASN A 147 6.37 -15.52 -10.72
C ASN A 147 6.60 -14.42 -11.77
N GLU A 148 6.33 -13.17 -11.41
CA GLU A 148 6.63 -11.97 -12.19
C GLU A 148 7.79 -11.20 -11.57
N VAL A 149 8.60 -10.55 -12.40
CA VAL A 149 9.62 -9.62 -11.88
C VAL A 149 8.89 -8.41 -11.30
N PRO A 150 9.09 -8.08 -10.00
CA PRO A 150 8.33 -7.04 -9.32
C PRO A 150 8.32 -5.70 -10.07
N MET A 151 7.18 -5.02 -10.07
CA MET A 151 7.05 -3.68 -10.67
C MET A 151 8.09 -2.71 -10.12
N LEU A 152 8.43 -2.85 -8.82
CA LEU A 152 9.47 -2.08 -8.16
C LEU A 152 10.85 -2.23 -8.82
N LEU A 153 11.17 -3.41 -9.37
CA LEU A 153 12.49 -3.76 -9.91
C LEU A 153 12.55 -3.68 -11.44
N ARG A 154 11.43 -3.95 -12.11
CA ARG A 154 11.34 -4.06 -13.56
C ARG A 154 10.99 -2.73 -14.24
N ASP A 155 10.14 -1.95 -13.59
CA ASP A 155 9.55 -0.77 -14.20
C ASP A 155 10.57 0.36 -14.06
N ASN A 156 11.20 0.79 -15.17
CA ASN A 156 12.05 1.99 -15.19
C ASN A 156 11.29 3.25 -14.70
N ARG A 157 9.99 3.14 -14.40
CA ARG A 157 9.17 4.20 -13.85
C ARG A 157 9.44 4.35 -12.34
N PRO A 158 9.57 5.57 -11.83
CA PRO A 158 10.01 5.84 -10.46
C PRO A 158 8.98 5.43 -9.39
N TYR A 159 8.85 4.13 -9.10
CA TYR A 159 7.93 3.57 -8.10
C TYR A 159 8.38 3.92 -6.67
N ALA A 160 9.52 3.37 -6.24
CA ALA A 160 10.09 3.63 -4.92
C ALA A 160 10.46 5.10 -4.74
N THR A 161 10.88 5.77 -5.81
CA THR A 161 11.21 7.20 -5.75
C THR A 161 9.98 8.05 -5.44
N CYS A 162 8.81 7.75 -6.02
CA CYS A 162 7.57 8.46 -5.68
C CYS A 162 7.20 8.26 -4.20
N ALA A 163 7.29 7.02 -3.70
CA ALA A 163 7.05 6.74 -2.28
C ALA A 163 8.06 7.48 -1.39
N PHE A 164 9.34 7.42 -1.73
CA PHE A 164 10.42 8.07 -0.99
C PHE A 164 10.22 9.59 -0.90
N LEU A 165 10.04 10.26 -2.04
CA LEU A 165 9.86 11.71 -2.09
C LEU A 165 8.61 12.16 -1.33
N GLY A 166 7.52 11.41 -1.43
CA GLY A 166 6.30 11.74 -0.69
C GLY A 166 6.37 11.46 0.80
N CYS A 167 7.08 10.40 1.23
CA CYS A 167 7.36 10.15 2.65
C CYS A 167 8.32 11.21 3.22
N PHE A 168 9.28 11.69 2.43
CA PHE A 168 10.15 12.79 2.83
C PHE A 168 9.39 14.12 2.89
N LEU A 169 8.48 14.37 1.93
CA LEU A 169 7.54 15.48 1.99
C LEU A 169 6.69 15.41 3.26
N TYR A 170 6.18 14.23 3.62
CA TYR A 170 5.44 14.04 4.86
C TYR A 170 6.24 14.52 6.08
N VAL A 171 7.47 14.02 6.24
CA VAL A 171 8.37 14.47 7.31
C VAL A 171 8.54 15.99 7.30
N GLY A 172 8.79 16.60 6.14
CA GLY A 172 8.90 18.05 6.02
C GLY A 172 7.64 18.78 6.50
N LEU A 173 6.45 18.26 6.15
CA LEU A 173 5.17 18.83 6.59
C LEU A 173 4.95 18.71 8.11
N THR A 174 5.53 17.71 8.77
CA THR A 174 5.44 17.59 10.24
C THR A 174 6.19 18.69 10.99
N HIS A 175 7.15 19.36 10.34
CA HIS A 175 7.88 20.51 10.90
C HIS A 175 7.18 21.86 10.64
N THR A 176 6.02 21.86 9.99
CA THR A 176 5.25 23.09 9.73
C THR A 176 4.12 23.27 10.76
N SER A 177 3.46 24.42 10.75
CA SER A 177 2.26 24.69 11.57
C SER A 177 0.98 24.02 11.06
N LEU A 178 1.07 23.16 10.03
CA LEU A 178 -0.07 22.44 9.49
C LEU A 178 -0.62 21.41 10.49
N GLN A 179 -1.94 21.18 10.43
CA GLN A 179 -2.55 20.13 11.23
C GLN A 179 -2.03 18.75 10.79
N PRO A 180 -1.64 17.85 11.72
CA PRO A 180 -1.10 16.53 11.38
C PRO A 180 -1.98 15.73 10.42
N SER A 181 -3.31 15.79 10.60
CA SER A 181 -4.26 15.10 9.73
C SER A 181 -4.21 15.61 8.28
N VAL A 182 -3.90 16.89 8.09
CA VAL A 182 -3.75 17.49 6.75
C VAL A 182 -2.42 17.08 6.15
N SER A 183 -1.33 17.10 6.92
CA SER A 183 0.01 16.69 6.46
C SER A 183 0.01 15.26 5.91
N VAL A 184 -0.65 14.34 6.60
CA VAL A 184 -0.82 12.94 6.18
C VAL A 184 -1.57 12.83 4.85
N VAL A 185 -2.70 13.54 4.71
CA VAL A 185 -3.53 13.51 3.50
C VAL A 185 -2.78 14.12 2.31
N VAL A 186 -2.12 15.27 2.50
CA VAL A 186 -1.36 15.95 1.44
C VAL A 186 -0.21 15.08 0.94
N ALA A 187 0.57 14.50 1.85
CA ALA A 187 1.67 13.62 1.45
C ALA A 187 1.17 12.36 0.74
N THR A 188 0.08 11.75 1.22
CA THR A 188 -0.55 10.59 0.56
C THR A 188 -0.96 10.94 -0.86
N LEU A 189 -1.69 12.04 -1.04
CA LEU A 189 -2.12 12.51 -2.36
C LEU A 189 -0.93 12.83 -3.27
N ALA A 190 0.16 13.38 -2.73
CA ALA A 190 1.37 13.64 -3.49
C ALA A 190 2.01 12.33 -4.02
N ILE A 191 2.07 11.27 -3.21
CA ILE A 191 2.57 9.96 -3.65
C ILE A 191 1.67 9.38 -4.75
N VAL A 192 0.35 9.36 -4.51
CA VAL A 192 -0.61 8.79 -5.47
C VAL A 192 -0.58 9.56 -6.79
N ALA A 193 -0.66 10.90 -6.72
CA ALA A 193 -0.62 11.76 -7.90
C ALA A 193 0.71 11.63 -8.64
N GLY A 194 1.84 11.61 -7.92
CA GLY A 194 3.16 11.39 -8.49
C GLY A 194 3.26 10.05 -9.20
N ARG A 195 2.78 8.97 -8.58
CA ARG A 195 2.79 7.63 -9.20
C ARG A 195 1.91 7.60 -10.45
N LEU A 196 0.68 8.10 -10.37
CA LEU A 196 -0.24 8.15 -11.52
C LEU A 196 0.29 9.05 -12.66
N ALA A 197 0.94 10.16 -12.33
CA ALA A 197 1.62 11.04 -13.28
C ALA A 197 2.72 10.29 -14.04
N THR A 198 3.57 9.54 -13.34
CA THR A 198 4.65 8.78 -13.99
C THR A 198 4.13 7.73 -14.96
N LEU A 199 2.97 7.15 -14.66
CA LEU A 199 2.30 6.18 -15.51
C LEU A 199 1.62 6.85 -16.72
N ARG A 200 0.99 8.01 -16.52
CA ARG A 200 0.29 8.74 -17.60
C ARG A 200 1.26 9.34 -18.61
N TRP A 201 2.40 9.85 -18.14
CA TRP A 201 3.42 10.48 -18.98
C TRP A 201 4.58 9.57 -19.37
N ASN A 202 4.53 8.28 -19.02
CA ASN A 202 5.61 7.30 -19.28
C ASN A 202 7.00 7.79 -18.84
N ILE A 203 7.06 8.47 -17.68
CA ILE A 203 8.32 8.99 -17.13
C ILE A 203 9.18 7.80 -16.69
N THR A 204 10.41 7.74 -17.18
CA THR A 204 11.37 6.67 -16.87
C THR A 204 12.66 7.26 -16.33
N LEU A 205 13.31 6.52 -15.43
CA LEU A 205 14.64 6.80 -14.92
C LEU A 205 15.70 6.27 -15.91
N PRO A 206 16.85 6.97 -16.03
CA PRO A 206 17.98 6.51 -16.85
C PRO A 206 18.55 5.18 -16.32
N ARG A 207 19.12 4.38 -17.23
CA ARG A 207 19.76 3.09 -16.94
C ARG A 207 21.18 3.27 -16.45
#